data_AF-A0A1I7ESG6-F1
#
_entry.id   AF-A0A1I7ESG6-F1
#
_cell.length_a   1.000
_cell.length_b   1.000
_cell.length_c   1.000
_cell.angle_alpha   90.00
_cell.angle_beta   90.00
_cell.angle_gamma   90.00
#
_symmetry.space_group_name_H-M   'P 1'
#
loop_
_entity.id
_entity.type
_entity.pdbx_description
1 polymer ?
#
loop_
_entity_poly.entity_id
_entity_poly.type
_entity_poly.pdbx_seq_one_letter_code
_entity_poly.pdbx_strand_id
1 'polypeptide(L)'
;SSIAGIYNFNGNSIYSATKAGIHALSRQLRVDATGRRVRVTEICPGRVATDIFGHVHGDIEAARKQFIDGFELPLPSDIADAIAFAIAAPLAVNISNMEILPTLQVPGGLTTIKRDPADHNE
;
A
#
# COMPACT_ATOMS: atom_id res chain seq x y z
N SER A 1 -5.19 -4.14 0.47
CA SER A 1 -4.40 -3.50 1.54
C SER A 1 -3.60 -2.36 0.94
N SER A 2 -2.44 -1.99 1.48
CA SER A 2 -1.43 -1.07 0.91
C SER A 2 -0.13 -1.23 1.72
N ILE A 3 1.02 -0.83 1.16
CA ILE A 3 2.26 -0.69 1.94
C ILE A 3 2.08 0.22 3.16
N ALA A 4 1.10 1.13 3.16
CA ALA A 4 0.78 2.00 4.29
C ALA A 4 0.31 1.26 5.56
N GLY A 5 -0.08 -0.01 5.43
CA GLY A 5 -0.39 -0.88 6.57
C GLY A 5 0.84 -1.57 7.17
N ILE A 6 2.00 -1.47 6.52
CA ILE A 6 3.26 -2.12 6.90
C ILE A 6 4.32 -1.05 7.26
N TYR A 7 4.40 0.01 6.45
CA TYR A 7 5.35 1.11 6.58
C TYR A 7 4.63 2.42 6.81
N ASN A 8 5.06 3.15 7.84
CA ASN A 8 4.52 4.46 8.17
C ASN A 8 5.16 5.54 7.30
N PHE A 9 4.36 6.50 6.86
CA PHE A 9 4.83 7.71 6.18
C PHE A 9 3.91 8.89 6.50
N ASN A 10 4.45 10.10 6.34
CA ASN A 10 3.79 11.33 6.77
C ASN A 10 2.45 11.58 6.05
N GLY A 11 1.54 12.25 6.75
CA GLY A 11 0.32 12.83 6.18
C GLY A 11 -0.88 11.89 6.06
N ASN A 12 -0.81 10.64 6.52
CA ASN A 12 -1.84 9.64 6.23
C ASN A 12 -2.21 8.72 7.42
N SER A 13 -2.19 9.22 8.67
CA SER A 13 -2.35 8.39 9.88
C SER A 13 -3.61 7.52 9.90
N ILE A 14 -4.77 8.07 9.54
CA ILE A 14 -6.04 7.31 9.50
C ILE A 14 -5.98 6.24 8.41
N TYR A 15 -5.49 6.60 7.22
CA TYR A 15 -5.32 5.65 6.13
C TYR A 15 -4.38 4.51 6.53
N SER A 16 -3.21 4.82 7.10
CA SER A 16 -2.27 3.82 7.62
C SER A 16 -2.91 2.91 8.67
N ALA A 17 -3.69 3.47 9.61
CA ALA A 17 -4.40 2.67 10.61
C ALA A 17 -5.41 1.70 9.96
N THR A 18 -6.19 2.15 8.97
CA THR A 18 -7.13 1.28 8.26
C THR A 18 -6.42 0.15 7.50
N LYS A 19 -5.29 0.44 6.87
CA LYS A 19 -4.51 -0.55 6.11
C LYS A 19 -3.79 -1.52 7.04
N ALA A 20 -3.30 -1.06 8.19
CA ALA A 20 -2.77 -1.92 9.24
C ALA A 20 -3.87 -2.86 9.81
N GLY A 21 -5.10 -2.37 9.97
CA GLY A 21 -6.25 -3.20 10.33
C GLY A 21 -6.54 -4.29 9.30
N ILE A 22 -6.53 -3.96 8.00
CA ILE A 22 -6.67 -4.94 6.92
C ILE A 22 -5.51 -5.95 6.92
N HIS A 23 -4.29 -5.52 7.21
CA HIS A 23 -3.12 -6.38 7.31
C HIS A 23 -3.26 -7.41 8.44
N ALA A 24 -3.64 -6.94 9.63
CA ALA A 24 -3.92 -7.80 10.78
C ALA A 24 -5.07 -8.77 10.50
N LEU A 25 -6.17 -8.28 9.91
CA LEU A 25 -7.32 -9.10 9.53
C LEU A 25 -6.93 -10.19 8.51
N SER A 26 -6.15 -9.86 7.49
CA SER A 26 -5.72 -10.83 6.46
C SER A 26 -4.89 -11.95 7.06
N ARG A 27 -4.04 -11.64 8.05
CA ARG A 27 -3.28 -12.64 8.82
C ARG A 27 -4.20 -13.52 9.66
N GLN A 28 -5.17 -12.92 10.35
CA GLN A 28 -6.12 -13.67 11.18
C GLN A 28 -6.99 -14.60 10.34
N LEU A 29 -7.50 -14.14 9.20
CA LEU A 29 -8.31 -14.95 8.28
C LEU A 29 -7.57 -16.19 7.76
N ARG A 30 -6.24 -16.11 7.57
CA ARG A 30 -5.42 -17.30 7.24
C ARG A 30 -5.44 -18.34 8.36
N VAL A 31 -5.34 -17.90 9.62
CA VAL A 31 -5.43 -18.79 10.79
C VAL A 31 -6.82 -19.40 10.86
N ASP A 32 -7.87 -18.59 10.72
CA ASP A 32 -9.26 -19.02 10.80
C ASP A 32 -9.66 -19.97 9.64
N ALA A 33 -8.94 -19.90 8.51
CA ALA A 33 -9.12 -20.79 7.36
C ALA A 33 -8.48 -22.18 7.52
N THR A 34 -7.78 -22.45 8.63
CA THR A 34 -7.12 -23.73 8.88
C THR A 34 -8.09 -24.91 8.72
N GLY A 35 -7.68 -25.93 7.94
CA GLY A 35 -8.48 -27.11 7.67
C GLY A 35 -9.59 -26.94 6.62
N ARG A 36 -9.83 -25.72 6.11
CA ARG A 36 -10.93 -25.44 5.15
C ARG A 36 -10.51 -25.43 3.69
N ARG A 37 -9.20 -25.58 3.41
CA ARG A 37 -8.61 -25.47 2.06
C ARG A 37 -8.97 -24.14 1.35
N VAL A 38 -9.09 -23.07 2.13
CA VAL A 38 -9.32 -21.70 1.64
C VAL A 38 -7.98 -20.94 1.63
N ARG A 39 -7.70 -20.23 0.55
CA ARG A 39 -6.53 -19.35 0.40
C ARG A 39 -6.92 -17.92 0.72
N VAL A 40 -6.01 -17.17 1.34
CA VAL A 40 -6.21 -15.75 1.69
C VAL A 40 -4.95 -14.99 1.31
N THR A 41 -5.07 -14.22 0.22
CA THR A 41 -4.01 -13.37 -0.34
C THR A 41 -4.27 -11.92 0.00
N GLU A 42 -3.27 -11.25 0.57
CA GLU A 42 -3.28 -9.81 0.74
C GLU A 42 -2.45 -9.14 -0.36
N ILE A 43 -3.05 -8.16 -1.04
CA ILE A 43 -2.37 -7.32 -2.03
C ILE A 43 -2.03 -5.97 -1.38
N CYS A 44 -0.75 -5.62 -1.37
CA CYS A 44 -0.19 -4.43 -0.75
C CYS A 44 0.53 -3.54 -1.78
N PRO A 45 -0.21 -2.75 -2.59
CA PRO A 45 0.42 -1.83 -3.53
C PRO A 45 1.05 -0.62 -2.82
N GLY A 46 2.13 -0.12 -3.41
CA GLY A 46 2.71 1.19 -3.20
C GLY A 46 1.95 2.26 -3.97
N ARG A 47 2.68 3.21 -4.55
CA ARG A 47 2.08 4.22 -5.42
C ARG A 47 1.72 3.60 -6.76
N VAL A 48 0.47 3.75 -7.19
CA VAL A 48 -0.07 3.26 -8.47
C VAL A 48 -0.69 4.45 -9.19
N ALA A 49 -0.50 4.55 -10.51
CA ALA A 49 -1.05 5.62 -11.33
C ALA A 49 -2.57 5.45 -11.50
N THR A 50 -3.33 5.90 -10.50
CA THR A 50 -4.79 5.87 -10.47
C THR A 50 -5.33 7.22 -10.00
N ASP A 51 -6.61 7.49 -10.29
CA ASP A 51 -7.26 8.74 -9.90
C ASP A 51 -7.60 8.85 -8.40
N ILE A 52 -7.18 7.87 -7.58
CA ILE A 52 -7.47 7.84 -6.14
C ILE A 52 -7.01 9.11 -5.43
N PHE A 53 -5.87 9.69 -5.84
CA PHE A 53 -5.37 10.92 -5.24
C PHE A 53 -6.29 12.11 -5.53
N GLY A 54 -6.86 12.17 -6.73
CA GLY A 54 -7.85 13.19 -7.10
C GLY A 54 -9.13 13.07 -6.27
N HIS A 55 -9.61 11.84 -6.04
CA HIS A 55 -10.78 11.61 -5.19
C HIS A 55 -10.54 11.93 -3.71
N VAL A 56 -9.32 11.70 -3.20
CA VAL A 56 -8.96 11.99 -1.81
C VAL A 56 -8.76 13.49 -1.57
N HIS A 57 -8.13 14.19 -2.51
CA HIS A 57 -7.80 15.61 -2.35
C HIS A 57 -8.86 16.57 -2.94
N GLY A 58 -9.82 16.06 -3.71
CA GLY A 58 -10.90 16.87 -4.31
C GLY A 58 -10.47 17.67 -5.55
N ASP A 59 -9.23 17.54 -5.99
CA ASP A 59 -8.67 18.19 -7.18
C ASP A 59 -7.87 17.17 -7.98
N ILE A 60 -8.45 16.70 -9.09
CA ILE A 60 -7.89 15.65 -9.93
C ILE A 60 -6.61 16.12 -10.62
N GLU A 61 -6.60 17.33 -11.16
CA GLU A 61 -5.46 17.87 -11.91
C GLU A 61 -4.27 18.15 -10.99
N ALA A 62 -4.51 18.80 -9.85
CA ALA A 62 -3.45 19.06 -8.88
C ALA A 62 -2.88 17.75 -8.30
N ALA A 63 -3.74 16.79 -7.98
CA ALA A 63 -3.32 15.50 -7.47
C ALA A 63 -2.53 14.70 -8.51
N ARG A 64 -2.96 14.70 -9.78
CA ARG A 64 -2.23 14.05 -10.87
C ARG A 64 -0.83 14.64 -11.00
N LYS A 65 -0.72 15.97 -11.04
CA LYS A 65 0.56 16.67 -11.13
C LYS A 65 1.49 16.37 -9.95
N GLN A 66 0.93 16.27 -8.74
CA GLN A 66 1.71 16.05 -7.52
C GLN A 66 2.17 14.59 -7.36
N PHE A 67 1.31 13.62 -7.70
CA PHE A 67 1.53 12.23 -7.34
C PHE A 67 1.88 11.32 -8.52
N ILE A 68 1.51 11.68 -9.75
CA ILE A 68 1.61 10.79 -10.92
C ILE A 68 2.59 11.34 -11.95
N ASP A 69 2.44 12.59 -12.37
CA ASP A 69 3.23 13.13 -13.48
C ASP A 69 4.73 13.16 -13.13
N GLY A 70 5.56 12.66 -14.05
CA GLY A 70 7.02 12.58 -13.87
C GLY A 70 7.52 11.39 -13.04
N PHE A 71 6.63 10.52 -12.56
CA PHE A 71 7.01 9.30 -11.85
C PHE A 71 6.82 8.05 -12.72
N GLU A 72 7.78 7.11 -12.63
CA GLU A 72 7.63 5.76 -13.18
C GLU A 72 6.85 4.90 -12.19
N LEU A 73 5.55 4.69 -12.44
CA LEU A 73 4.62 4.03 -11.53
C LEU A 73 3.96 2.83 -12.20
N PRO A 74 3.63 1.76 -11.43
CA PRO A 74 2.72 0.73 -11.86
C PRO A 74 1.37 1.31 -12.29
N LEU A 75 0.79 0.69 -13.31
CA LEU A 75 -0.56 0.92 -13.80
C LEU A 75 -1.57 0.02 -13.08
N PRO A 76 -2.88 0.34 -13.15
CA PRO A 76 -3.93 -0.56 -12.66
C PRO A 76 -3.83 -1.99 -13.21
N SER A 77 -3.41 -2.13 -14.47
CA SER A 77 -3.20 -3.44 -15.13
C SER A 77 -2.16 -4.28 -14.42
N ASP A 78 -1.08 -3.68 -13.94
CA ASP A 78 0.01 -4.42 -13.28
C ASP A 78 -0.46 -5.01 -11.94
N ILE A 79 -1.35 -4.30 -11.24
CA ILE A 79 -1.98 -4.81 -10.01
C ILE A 79 -2.98 -5.92 -10.33
N ALA A 80 -3.73 -5.80 -11.43
CA ALA A 80 -4.64 -6.83 -11.89
C ALA A 80 -3.89 -8.12 -12.28
N ASP A 81 -2.76 -8.01 -12.97
CA ASP A 81 -1.92 -9.14 -13.36
C ASP A 81 -1.31 -9.84 -12.14
N ALA A 82 -0.88 -9.08 -11.13
CA ALA A 82 -0.43 -9.66 -9.87
C ALA A 82 -1.56 -10.46 -9.18
N ILE A 83 -2.78 -9.92 -9.14
CA ILE A 83 -3.95 -10.63 -8.60
C ILE A 83 -4.22 -11.90 -9.41
N ALA A 84 -4.17 -11.83 -10.74
CA ALA A 84 -4.36 -12.98 -11.62
C ALA A 84 -3.32 -14.06 -11.36
N PHE A 85 -2.04 -13.68 -11.18
CA PHE A 85 -0.96 -14.58 -10.79
C PHE A 85 -1.26 -15.29 -9.46
N ALA A 86 -1.70 -14.54 -8.44
CA ALA A 86 -2.03 -15.13 -7.14
C ALA A 86 -3.19 -16.12 -7.22
N ILE A 87 -4.22 -15.80 -8.02
CA ILE A 87 -5.38 -16.66 -8.24
C ILE A 87 -4.98 -17.92 -9.01
N ALA A 88 -4.15 -17.79 -10.05
CA ALA A 88 -3.72 -18.88 -10.92
C ALA A 88 -2.75 -19.88 -10.27
N ALA A 89 -2.14 -19.53 -9.13
CA ALA A 89 -1.27 -20.44 -8.40
C ALA A 89 -2.00 -21.78 -8.07
N PRO A 90 -1.28 -22.93 -8.11
CA PRO A 90 -1.87 -24.22 -7.80
C PRO A 90 -2.61 -24.23 -6.46
N LEU A 91 -3.64 -25.07 -6.30
CA LEU A 91 -4.43 -25.12 -5.06
C LEU A 91 -3.62 -25.41 -3.79
N ALA A 92 -2.44 -26.04 -3.93
CA ALA A 92 -1.51 -26.28 -2.83
C ALA A 92 -0.69 -25.03 -2.44
N VAL A 93 -0.75 -23.95 -3.21
CA VAL A 93 0.03 -22.73 -3.05
C VAL A 93 -0.88 -21.58 -2.60
N ASN A 94 -0.61 -21.06 -1.40
CA ASN A 94 -1.25 -19.85 -0.88
C ASN A 94 -0.24 -18.70 -0.86
N ILE A 95 -0.30 -17.83 -1.86
CA ILE A 95 0.45 -16.57 -1.85
C ILE A 95 -0.20 -15.68 -0.78
N SER A 96 0.44 -15.60 0.38
CA SER A 96 -0.18 -14.99 1.57
C SER A 96 -0.16 -13.45 1.52
N ASN A 97 0.92 -12.87 1.01
CA ASN A 97 1.10 -11.42 0.90
C ASN A 97 1.90 -11.11 -0.37
N MET A 98 1.51 -10.07 -1.10
CA MET A 98 2.29 -9.48 -2.19
C MET A 98 2.42 -7.98 -1.96
N GLU A 99 3.66 -7.55 -1.72
CA GLU A 99 4.04 -6.14 -1.74
C GLU A 99 4.49 -5.77 -3.15
N ILE A 100 3.88 -4.72 -3.72
CA ILE A 100 4.09 -4.32 -5.11
C ILE A 100 4.41 -2.82 -5.11
N LEU A 101 5.65 -2.47 -5.43
CA LEU A 101 6.15 -1.10 -5.42
C LEU A 101 6.58 -0.69 -6.84
N PRO A 102 6.45 0.59 -7.22
CA PRO A 102 7.32 1.17 -8.23
C PRO A 102 8.79 0.83 -7.93
N THR A 103 9.57 0.50 -8.96
CA THR A 103 11.01 0.22 -8.79
C THR A 103 11.77 1.36 -8.14
N LEU A 104 11.32 2.61 -8.36
CA LEU A 104 11.92 3.81 -7.80
C LEU A 104 11.26 4.28 -6.49
N GLN A 105 10.41 3.46 -5.86
CA GLN A 105 9.82 3.72 -4.55
C GLN A 105 10.41 2.76 -3.52
N VAL A 106 10.99 3.32 -2.45
CA VAL A 106 11.56 2.53 -1.34
C VAL A 106 10.90 2.94 -0.02
N PRO A 107 10.25 2.02 0.72
CA PRO A 107 9.74 2.30 2.05
C PRO A 107 10.86 2.22 3.12
N GLY A 108 10.65 2.90 4.25
CA GLY A 108 11.51 2.71 5.45
C GLY A 108 12.82 3.50 5.48
N GLY A 109 12.95 4.59 4.70
CA GLY A 109 14.10 5.48 4.76
C GLY A 109 14.19 6.25 6.09
N LEU A 110 15.41 6.43 6.60
CA LEU A 110 15.67 7.28 7.78
C LEU A 110 15.60 8.75 7.38
N THR A 111 14.83 9.54 8.12
CA THR A 111 14.79 11.00 7.99
C THR A 111 15.27 11.62 9.29
N THR A 112 16.17 12.59 9.20
CA THR A 112 16.58 13.43 10.34
C THR A 112 16.33 14.87 9.96
N ILE A 113 15.48 15.56 10.73
CA ILE A 113 15.19 16.98 10.54
C ILE A 113 15.94 17.80 11.58
N LYS A 114 16.31 19.04 11.23
CA LYS A 114 16.80 20.02 12.22
C LYS A 114 15.60 20.53 13.02
N ARG A 115 15.81 20.82 14.31
CA ARG A 115 14.84 21.58 15.11
C ARG A 115 14.62 22.95 14.46
N ASP A 116 13.36 23.37 14.34
CA ASP A 116 13.04 24.73 13.93
C ASP A 116 13.47 25.69 15.06
N PRO A 117 14.33 26.69 14.79
CA PRO A 117 14.70 27.70 15.80
C PRO A 117 13.49 28.43 16.41
N ALA A 118 12.34 28.44 15.73
CA ALA A 118 11.10 29.04 16.21
C ALA A 118 10.27 28.15 17.16
N ASP A 119 10.60 26.86 17.30
CA ASP A 119 9.98 25.98 18.31
C ASP A 119 10.53 26.34 19.70
N HIS A 120 9.99 27.39 20.32
CA HIS A 120 10.20 27.65 21.76
C HIS A 120 9.28 26.73 22.56
N ASN A 121 9.82 26.05 23.57
CA ASN A 121 9.07 25.18 24.48
C ASN A 121 7.96 25.99 25.18
N GLU A 122 6.70 25.61 24.97
CA GLU A 122 5.69 25.72 26.03
C GLU A 122 5.94 24.64 27.10
#